data_AF-A0A941UK38-F1
#
_entry.id   AF-A0A941UK38-F1
#
_cell.length_a   1.000
_cell.length_b   1.000
_cell.length_c   1.000
_cell.angle_alpha   90.00
_cell.angle_beta   90.00
_cell.angle_gamma   90.00
#
_symmetry.space_group_name_H-M   'P 1'
#
loop_
_entity.id
_entity.type
_entity.pdbx_description
1 polymer ?
#
loop_
_entity_poly.entity_id
_entity_poly.type
_entity_poly.pdbx_seq_one_letter_code
_entity_poly.pdbx_strand_id
1 'polypeptide(L)'
;MNKTLVLAAAAAAVVAGCATYTPPTKEETLAVIKSSFQDRGIAKVDRLNQTELQKICSETGNEPPKDVRERLEKQALAAVRFPADGKWLGDYRLGERIAQTGVGLQWSDQANTVAGGNCYACHQLSKEEISFGNIGPSLYNYGKLRGYSDDIKRYTWAKIWNTNAYNACSSMPRFGDAGILTEEQIRNVMALLLDPNSPVNK
;
A
#
# COMPACT_ATOMS: atom_id res chain seq x y z
N MET A 1 -9.34 -51.87 -36.44
CA MET A 1 -8.91 -50.46 -36.27
C MET A 1 -7.40 -50.44 -36.09
N ASN A 2 -6.69 -49.69 -36.94
CA ASN A 2 -5.22 -49.68 -36.95
C ASN A 2 -4.70 -48.96 -35.70
N LYS A 3 -3.82 -49.59 -34.89
CA LYS A 3 -3.30 -49.00 -33.63
C LYS A 3 -2.71 -47.60 -33.82
N THR A 4 -2.12 -47.35 -34.99
CA THR A 4 -1.54 -46.07 -35.41
C THR A 4 -2.58 -44.95 -35.54
N LEU A 5 -3.80 -45.26 -36.00
CA LEU A 5 -4.90 -44.29 -36.12
C LEU A 5 -5.47 -43.90 -34.75
N VAL A 6 -5.50 -44.84 -33.80
CA VAL A 6 -5.96 -44.57 -32.42
C VAL A 6 -4.95 -43.70 -31.67
N LEU A 7 -3.65 -43.98 -31.84
CA LEU A 7 -2.57 -43.18 -31.24
C LEU A 7 -2.51 -41.76 -31.83
N ALA A 8 -2.71 -41.62 -33.14
CA ALA A 8 -2.75 -40.31 -33.79
C ALA A 8 -3.97 -39.47 -33.34
N ALA A 9 -5.14 -40.09 -33.20
CA ALA A 9 -6.35 -39.40 -32.71
C ALA A 9 -6.22 -38.98 -31.24
N ALA A 10 -5.63 -39.83 -30.39
CA ALA A 10 -5.36 -39.50 -28.98
C ALA A 10 -4.34 -38.35 -28.85
N ALA A 11 -3.28 -38.35 -29.66
CA ALA A 11 -2.31 -37.26 -29.69
C ALA A 11 -2.94 -35.94 -30.16
N ALA A 12 -3.80 -35.98 -31.19
CA ALA A 12 -4.53 -34.80 -31.66
C ALA A 12 -5.50 -34.23 -30.60
N ALA A 13 -6.18 -35.08 -29.84
CA ALA A 13 -7.06 -34.65 -28.74
C ALA A 13 -6.29 -34.01 -27.58
N VAL A 14 -5.11 -34.54 -27.22
CA VAL A 14 -4.24 -33.95 -26.19
C VAL A 14 -3.70 -32.59 -26.63
N VAL A 15 -3.29 -32.44 -27.90
CA VAL A 15 -2.80 -31.17 -28.44
C VAL A 15 -3.95 -30.14 -28.56
N ALA A 16 -5.17 -30.57 -28.91
CA ALA A 16 -6.34 -29.69 -28.94
C ALA A 16 -6.77 -29.23 -27.53
N GLY A 17 -6.63 -30.07 -26.50
CA GLY A 17 -6.90 -29.70 -25.11
C GLY A 17 -6.04 -28.52 -24.63
N CYS A 18 -4.77 -28.45 -25.06
CA CYS A 18 -3.86 -27.34 -24.75
C CYS A 18 -4.23 -26.00 -25.40
N ALA A 19 -5.11 -25.98 -26.41
CA ALA A 19 -5.50 -24.77 -27.15
C ALA A 19 -6.85 -24.16 -26.70
N THR A 20 -7.49 -24.69 -25.65
CA THR A 20 -8.85 -24.29 -25.23
C THR A 20 -8.91 -23.41 -23.99
N TYR A 21 -7.78 -22.92 -23.49
CA TYR A 21 -7.78 -22.02 -22.34
C TYR A 21 -8.44 -20.68 -22.71
N THR A 22 -9.64 -20.46 -22.17
CA THR A 22 -10.28 -19.15 -22.15
C THR A 22 -10.04 -18.56 -20.76
N PRO A 23 -9.33 -17.42 -20.63
CA PRO A 23 -9.16 -16.80 -19.32
C PRO A 23 -10.52 -16.42 -18.75
N PRO A 24 -10.71 -16.52 -17.42
CA PRO A 24 -11.96 -16.11 -16.80
C PRO A 24 -12.21 -14.63 -17.06
N THR A 25 -13.48 -14.28 -17.26
CA THR A 25 -13.93 -12.90 -17.29
C THR A 25 -13.67 -12.22 -15.95
N LYS A 26 -13.76 -10.89 -15.94
CA LYS A 26 -13.61 -10.11 -14.71
C LYS A 26 -14.73 -10.42 -13.72
N GLU A 27 -15.95 -10.58 -14.21
CA GLU A 27 -17.13 -10.92 -13.43
C GLU A 27 -16.96 -12.29 -12.78
N GLU A 28 -16.49 -13.29 -13.53
CA GLU A 28 -16.17 -14.63 -13.00
C GLU A 28 -15.06 -14.56 -11.95
N THR A 29 -13.99 -13.81 -12.23
CA THR A 29 -12.87 -13.63 -11.29
C THR A 29 -13.35 -13.01 -9.97
N LEU A 30 -14.17 -11.94 -10.04
CA LEU A 30 -14.73 -11.29 -8.85
C LEU A 30 -15.75 -12.19 -8.11
N ALA A 31 -16.52 -13.00 -8.83
CA ALA A 31 -17.43 -13.96 -8.22
C ALA A 31 -16.67 -15.03 -7.43
N VAL A 32 -15.59 -15.58 -8.00
CA VAL A 32 -14.71 -16.53 -7.31
C VAL A 32 -14.10 -15.90 -6.06
N ILE A 33 -13.54 -14.69 -6.16
CA ILE A 33 -12.99 -13.97 -5.00
C ILE A 33 -14.06 -13.80 -3.92
N LYS A 34 -15.24 -13.26 -4.24
CA LYS A 34 -16.30 -13.03 -3.24
C LYS A 34 -16.78 -14.32 -2.57
N SER A 35 -16.85 -15.42 -3.32
CA SER A 35 -17.28 -16.73 -2.79
C SER A 35 -16.21 -17.44 -1.94
N SER A 36 -14.93 -17.09 -2.13
CA SER A 36 -13.79 -17.75 -1.49
C SER A 36 -13.41 -17.15 -0.14
N PHE A 37 -13.97 -15.99 0.21
CA PHE A 37 -13.68 -15.27 1.45
C PHE A 37 -14.92 -15.24 2.35
N GLN A 38 -14.68 -15.31 3.66
CA GLN A 38 -15.70 -15.19 4.69
C GLN A 38 -15.20 -14.25 5.79
N ASP A 39 -16.13 -13.67 6.55
CA ASP A 39 -15.81 -12.84 7.69
C ASP A 39 -14.99 -13.62 8.73
N ARG A 40 -13.96 -12.98 9.29
CA ARG A 40 -13.16 -13.54 10.39
C ARG A 40 -12.65 -12.45 11.31
N GLY A 41 -13.07 -12.51 12.58
CA GLY A 41 -12.72 -11.48 13.56
C GLY A 41 -13.17 -10.10 13.08
N ILE A 42 -12.22 -9.16 13.05
CA ILE A 42 -12.41 -7.79 12.55
C ILE A 42 -12.27 -7.64 11.03
N ALA A 43 -11.81 -8.67 10.33
CA ALA A 43 -11.72 -8.68 8.88
C ALA A 43 -13.05 -9.16 8.29
N LYS A 44 -13.73 -8.25 7.59
CA LYS A 44 -15.01 -8.50 6.94
C LYS A 44 -14.85 -8.55 5.42
N VAL A 45 -15.78 -9.21 4.73
CA VAL A 45 -15.77 -9.35 3.26
C VAL A 45 -15.94 -8.02 2.52
N ASP A 46 -16.39 -6.96 3.21
CA ASP A 46 -16.47 -5.61 2.65
C ASP A 46 -15.11 -5.04 2.25
N ARG A 47 -14.01 -5.53 2.83
CA ARG A 47 -12.63 -5.19 2.46
C ARG A 47 -12.24 -5.63 1.04
N LEU A 48 -13.05 -6.50 0.42
CA LEU A 48 -12.91 -6.88 -1.00
C LEU A 48 -13.44 -5.79 -1.94
N ASN A 49 -14.20 -4.82 -1.43
CA ASN A 49 -14.69 -3.72 -2.24
C ASN A 49 -13.55 -2.76 -2.55
N GLN A 50 -13.17 -2.71 -3.82
CA GLN A 50 -12.16 -1.78 -4.30
C GLN A 50 -12.73 -0.37 -4.45
N THR A 51 -11.96 0.62 -4.02
CA THR A 51 -12.15 2.01 -4.44
C THR A 51 -11.91 2.15 -5.95
N GLU A 52 -12.38 3.25 -6.57
CA GLU A 52 -12.11 3.53 -8.00
C GLU A 52 -10.60 3.48 -8.31
N LEU A 53 -9.78 4.09 -7.45
CA LEU A 53 -8.33 4.08 -7.57
C LEU A 53 -7.76 2.66 -7.56
N GLN A 54 -8.14 1.83 -6.59
CA GLN A 54 -7.66 0.45 -6.50
C GLN A 54 -8.07 -0.39 -7.71
N LYS A 55 -9.30 -0.19 -8.19
CA LYS A 55 -9.82 -0.87 -9.37
C LYS A 55 -9.01 -0.51 -10.62
N ILE A 56 -8.76 0.79 -10.85
CA ILE A 56 -7.94 1.26 -11.98
C ILE A 56 -6.53 0.69 -11.90
N CYS A 57 -5.86 0.81 -10.74
CA CYS A 57 -4.51 0.28 -10.58
C CYS A 57 -4.45 -1.24 -10.81
N SER A 58 -5.48 -1.99 -10.42
CA SER A 58 -5.55 -3.44 -10.68
C SER A 58 -5.70 -3.74 -12.18
N GLU A 59 -6.58 -3.01 -12.87
CA GLU A 59 -6.88 -3.22 -14.29
C GLU A 59 -5.72 -2.83 -15.20
N THR A 60 -4.91 -1.84 -14.79
CA THR A 60 -3.79 -1.34 -15.58
C THR A 60 -2.45 -1.93 -15.16
N GLY A 61 -2.42 -2.92 -14.26
CA GLY A 61 -1.16 -3.46 -13.72
C GLY A 61 -0.27 -2.41 -13.06
N ASN A 62 -0.89 -1.44 -12.37
CA ASN A 62 -0.28 -0.24 -11.80
C ASN A 62 0.30 0.77 -12.81
N GLU A 63 0.01 0.62 -14.11
CA GLU A 63 0.49 1.53 -15.16
C GLU A 63 -0.68 2.24 -15.89
N PRO A 64 -1.48 3.09 -15.21
CA PRO A 64 -2.58 3.78 -15.87
C PRO A 64 -2.08 4.80 -16.90
N PRO A 65 -2.88 5.10 -17.95
CA PRO A 65 -2.57 6.18 -18.90
C PRO A 65 -2.29 7.51 -18.20
N LYS A 66 -1.47 8.36 -18.83
CA LYS A 66 -0.96 9.60 -18.21
C LYS A 66 -2.07 10.52 -17.68
N ASP A 67 -3.11 10.74 -18.47
CA ASP A 67 -4.27 11.56 -18.12
C ASP A 67 -5.04 10.98 -16.92
N VAL A 68 -5.19 9.66 -16.88
CA VAL A 68 -5.82 8.94 -15.76
C VAL A 68 -4.95 9.06 -14.50
N ARG A 69 -3.63 8.87 -14.63
CA ARG A 69 -2.68 9.04 -13.51
C ARG A 69 -2.75 10.43 -12.90
N GLU A 70 -2.68 11.48 -13.73
CA GLU A 70 -2.75 12.87 -13.28
C GLU A 70 -4.10 13.20 -12.60
N ARG A 71 -5.20 12.63 -13.10
CA ARG A 71 -6.52 12.76 -12.46
C ARG A 71 -6.53 12.11 -11.08
N LEU A 72 -6.02 10.88 -10.97
CA LEU A 72 -5.95 10.14 -9.69
C LEU A 72 -5.08 10.87 -8.66
N GLU A 73 -3.92 11.39 -9.07
CA GLU A 73 -3.04 12.17 -8.20
C GLU A 73 -3.73 13.44 -7.67
N LYS A 74 -4.41 14.19 -8.54
CA LYS A 74 -5.18 15.37 -8.14
C LYS A 74 -6.30 15.03 -7.15
N GLN A 75 -7.05 13.96 -7.42
CA GLN A 75 -8.12 13.50 -6.53
C GLN A 75 -7.57 13.05 -5.17
N ALA A 76 -6.50 12.27 -5.17
CA ALA A 76 -5.85 11.79 -3.95
C ALA A 76 -5.29 12.96 -3.12
N LEU A 77 -4.65 13.95 -3.76
CA LEU A 77 -4.14 15.14 -3.07
C LEU A 77 -5.27 16.00 -2.50
N ALA A 78 -6.37 16.18 -3.23
CA ALA A 78 -7.54 16.94 -2.78
C ALA A 78 -8.22 16.28 -1.57
N ALA A 79 -8.14 14.96 -1.43
CA ALA A 79 -8.69 14.21 -0.30
C ALA A 79 -7.78 14.23 0.95
N VAL A 80 -6.57 14.78 0.87
CA VAL A 80 -5.66 14.87 2.02
C VAL A 80 -6.22 15.83 3.07
N ARG A 81 -6.39 15.34 4.30
CA ARG A 81 -6.74 16.18 5.45
C ARG A 81 -5.45 16.66 6.10
N PHE A 82 -5.16 17.95 5.95
CA PHE A 82 -4.01 18.58 6.57
C PHE A 82 -4.31 18.98 8.02
N PRO A 83 -3.30 19.02 8.91
CA PRO A 83 -3.49 19.42 10.29
C PRO A 83 -3.95 20.89 10.35
N ALA A 84 -5.15 21.13 10.89
CA ALA A 84 -5.74 22.46 10.95
C ALA A 84 -5.11 23.37 12.01
N ASP A 85 -4.46 22.78 13.01
CA ASP A 85 -3.85 23.49 14.14
C ASP A 85 -2.41 23.97 13.87
N GLY A 86 -1.90 23.75 12.66
CA GLY A 86 -0.54 24.13 12.26
C GLY A 86 0.57 23.34 12.96
N LYS A 87 0.23 22.38 13.82
CA LYS A 87 1.20 21.45 14.42
C LYS A 87 1.42 20.33 13.41
N TRP A 88 2.66 19.99 13.10
CA TRP A 88 2.96 18.96 12.10
C TRP A 88 3.67 17.74 12.70
N LEU A 89 4.46 17.98 13.75
CA LEU A 89 5.34 17.00 14.35
C LEU A 89 4.81 16.63 15.75
N GLY A 90 4.77 15.33 16.03
CA GLY A 90 4.55 14.75 17.35
C GLY A 90 5.86 14.34 18.02
N ASP A 91 5.87 13.19 18.69
CA ASP A 91 7.05 12.60 19.33
C ASP A 91 7.71 11.56 18.41
N TYR A 92 8.96 11.79 18.01
CA TYR A 92 9.72 10.87 17.17
C TYR A 92 9.92 9.49 17.81
N ARG A 93 9.89 9.38 19.15
CA ARG A 93 10.01 8.09 19.85
C ARG A 93 8.75 7.25 19.68
N LEU A 94 7.58 7.89 19.69
CA LEU A 94 6.32 7.24 19.31
C LEU A 94 6.32 6.90 17.83
N GLY A 95 6.87 7.78 16.99
CA GLY A 95 7.05 7.55 15.56
C GLY A 95 7.85 6.30 15.27
N GLU A 96 8.98 6.09 15.97
CA GLU A 96 9.81 4.89 15.85
C GLU A 96 9.01 3.62 16.18
N ARG A 97 8.25 3.63 17.28
CA ARG A 97 7.38 2.50 17.64
C ARG A 97 6.35 2.19 16.55
N ILE A 98 5.74 3.22 15.97
CA ILE A 98 4.76 3.06 14.87
C ILE A 98 5.46 2.50 13.62
N ALA A 99 6.65 3.00 13.28
CA ALA A 99 7.43 2.53 12.14
C ALA A 99 7.86 1.06 12.26
N GLN A 100 8.15 0.59 13.47
CA GLN A 100 8.51 -0.79 13.77
C GLN A 100 7.30 -1.74 13.80
N THR A 101 6.13 -1.25 14.20
CA THR A 101 4.97 -2.10 14.43
C THR A 101 4.32 -2.52 13.09
N GLY A 102 4.25 -3.83 12.86
CA GLY A 102 3.62 -4.44 11.68
C GLY A 102 2.22 -5.03 11.90
N VAL A 103 1.70 -4.97 13.13
CA VAL A 103 0.37 -5.51 13.49
C VAL A 103 -0.73 -4.45 13.34
N GLY A 104 -1.98 -4.91 13.40
CA GLY A 104 -3.17 -4.08 13.30
C GLY A 104 -3.99 -4.42 12.08
N LEU A 105 -5.31 -4.45 12.28
CA LEU A 105 -6.32 -4.68 11.24
C LEU A 105 -6.30 -6.08 10.62
N GLN A 106 -5.40 -7.00 10.99
CA GLN A 106 -5.44 -8.38 10.49
C GLN A 106 -6.63 -9.14 11.09
N TRP A 107 -7.04 -10.25 10.46
CA TRP A 107 -8.14 -11.08 10.99
C TRP A 107 -7.83 -11.69 12.36
N SER A 108 -6.53 -11.84 12.68
CA SER A 108 -6.01 -12.39 13.94
C SER A 108 -5.83 -11.34 15.03
N ASP A 109 -5.91 -10.06 14.68
CA ASP A 109 -5.78 -8.96 15.65
C ASP A 109 -7.08 -8.78 16.44
N GLN A 110 -6.94 -8.30 17.67
CA GLN A 110 -8.07 -7.84 18.47
C GLN A 110 -8.60 -6.51 17.92
N ALA A 111 -9.86 -6.22 18.18
CA ALA A 111 -10.50 -4.99 17.68
C ALA A 111 -9.87 -3.69 18.19
N ASN A 112 -9.19 -3.75 19.34
CA ASN A 112 -8.47 -2.64 19.95
C ASN A 112 -6.96 -2.69 19.70
N THR A 113 -6.45 -3.61 18.88
CA THR A 113 -5.03 -3.61 18.48
C THR A 113 -4.74 -2.30 17.75
N VAL A 114 -3.83 -1.50 18.30
CA VAL A 114 -3.38 -0.25 17.67
C VAL A 114 -2.53 -0.61 16.44
N ALA A 115 -2.95 -0.12 15.27
CA ALA A 115 -2.24 -0.40 14.03
C ALA A 115 -0.91 0.36 13.92
N GLY A 116 0.10 -0.32 13.40
CA GLY A 116 1.40 0.26 13.09
C GLY A 116 1.55 0.67 11.63
N GLY A 117 2.63 1.40 11.34
CA GLY A 117 2.98 1.85 9.99
C GLY A 117 3.83 0.86 9.21
N ASN A 118 4.45 -0.11 9.89
CA ASN A 118 5.32 -1.14 9.32
C ASN A 118 6.38 -0.58 8.34
N CYS A 119 6.89 0.62 8.62
CA CYS A 119 7.70 1.38 7.67
C CYS A 119 9.02 0.68 7.36
N TYR A 120 9.63 0.02 8.36
CA TYR A 120 10.85 -0.75 8.19
C TYR A 120 10.69 -1.96 7.25
N ALA A 121 9.47 -2.47 7.02
CA ALA A 121 9.26 -3.53 6.02
C ALA A 121 9.57 -3.08 4.58
N CYS A 122 9.59 -1.78 4.32
CA CYS A 122 9.79 -1.22 2.98
C CYS A 122 10.99 -0.27 2.87
N HIS A 123 11.37 0.38 3.97
CA HIS A 123 12.34 1.47 3.97
C HIS A 123 13.41 1.26 5.02
N GLN A 124 14.64 1.68 4.73
CA GLN A 124 15.60 2.04 5.77
C GLN A 124 15.21 3.39 6.38
N LEU A 125 15.19 3.52 7.72
CA LEU A 125 14.92 4.78 8.41
C LEU A 125 16.12 5.26 9.25
N SER A 126 16.42 4.61 10.37
CA SER A 126 17.62 4.91 11.17
C SER A 126 18.85 4.16 10.66
N LYS A 127 20.05 4.61 11.06
CA LYS A 127 21.30 3.90 10.74
C LYS A 127 21.49 2.69 11.67
N GLU A 128 20.98 2.79 12.89
CA GLU A 128 21.14 1.80 13.94
C GLU A 128 20.27 0.57 13.72
N GLU A 129 19.10 0.72 13.08
CA GLU A 129 18.24 -0.41 12.71
C GLU A 129 18.80 -1.14 11.49
N ILE A 130 19.09 -2.42 11.67
CA ILE A 130 19.67 -3.29 10.63
C ILE A 130 18.60 -4.12 9.90
N SER A 131 17.40 -4.22 10.46
CA SER A 131 16.27 -4.92 9.87
C SER A 131 15.38 -3.95 9.11
N PHE A 132 15.64 -3.82 7.81
CA PHE A 132 14.84 -2.98 6.92
C PHE A 132 14.67 -3.59 5.53
N GLY A 133 13.58 -3.23 4.87
CA GLY A 133 13.28 -3.58 3.48
C GLY A 133 13.79 -2.54 2.49
N ASN A 134 13.64 -2.89 1.21
CA ASN A 134 14.12 -2.09 0.07
C ASN A 134 13.08 -1.97 -1.06
N ILE A 135 11.80 -2.19 -0.76
CA ILE A 135 10.69 -1.97 -1.70
C ILE A 135 10.57 -0.48 -2.01
N GLY A 136 10.68 0.36 -0.98
CA GLY A 136 10.74 1.80 -1.10
C GLY A 136 12.18 2.32 -1.01
N PRO A 137 12.40 3.62 -1.31
CA PRO A 137 13.71 4.24 -1.16
C PRO A 137 14.14 4.29 0.31
N SER A 138 15.44 4.37 0.57
CA SER A 138 15.94 4.73 1.90
C SER A 138 15.41 6.11 2.31
N LEU A 139 14.97 6.20 3.57
CA LEU A 139 14.55 7.43 4.24
C LEU A 139 15.57 7.86 5.30
N TYR A 140 16.74 7.22 5.35
CA TYR A 140 17.83 7.67 6.21
C TYR A 140 18.26 9.10 5.85
N ASN A 141 18.45 9.94 6.86
CA ASN A 141 18.68 11.38 6.74
C ASN A 141 17.56 12.15 6.02
N TYR A 142 16.30 11.68 6.03
CA TYR A 142 15.21 12.32 5.28
C TYR A 142 15.10 13.83 5.53
N GLY A 143 15.03 14.26 6.80
CA GLY A 143 14.97 15.67 7.17
C GLY A 143 16.26 16.42 6.85
N LYS A 144 17.42 15.83 7.15
CA LYS A 144 18.74 16.40 6.80
C LYS A 144 18.90 16.67 5.30
N LEU A 145 18.41 15.78 4.44
CA LEU A 145 18.57 15.86 2.99
C LEU A 145 17.53 16.77 2.32
N ARG A 146 16.31 16.84 2.86
CA ARG A 146 15.21 17.60 2.26
C ARG A 146 15.00 18.98 2.88
N GLY A 147 15.52 19.21 4.09
CA GLY A 147 15.25 20.41 4.87
C GLY A 147 13.94 20.35 5.64
N TYR A 148 13.59 21.47 6.28
CA TYR A 148 12.51 21.54 7.28
C TYR A 148 11.45 22.61 6.97
N SER A 149 11.34 23.03 5.70
CA SER A 149 10.36 24.03 5.28
C SER A 149 8.92 23.51 5.40
N ASP A 150 7.96 24.42 5.43
CA ASP A 150 6.54 24.05 5.47
C ASP A 150 6.09 23.30 4.22
N ASP A 151 6.71 23.56 3.06
CA ASP A 151 6.48 22.78 1.85
C ASP A 151 6.91 21.32 2.02
N ILE A 152 8.05 21.06 2.68
CA ILE A 152 8.51 19.70 2.97
C ILE A 152 7.59 19.01 3.98
N LYS A 153 7.11 19.73 5.00
CA LYS A 153 6.13 19.18 5.94
C LYS A 153 4.82 18.81 5.22
N ARG A 154 4.31 19.72 4.38
CA ARG A 154 3.08 19.50 3.60
C ARG A 154 3.21 18.32 2.64
N TYR A 155 4.32 18.24 1.92
CA TYR A 155 4.63 17.12 1.02
C TYR A 155 4.71 15.79 1.78
N THR A 156 5.48 15.75 2.88
CA THR A 156 5.69 14.53 3.68
C THR A 156 4.39 14.05 4.30
N TRP A 157 3.58 14.97 4.82
CA TRP A 157 2.24 14.66 5.33
C TRP A 157 1.35 14.03 4.27
N ALA A 158 1.24 14.69 3.11
CA ALA A 158 0.42 14.19 2.01
C ALA A 158 0.92 12.82 1.50
N LYS A 159 2.25 12.59 1.47
CA LYS A 159 2.83 11.29 1.13
C LYS A 159 2.45 10.18 2.10
N ILE A 160 2.46 10.43 3.42
CA ILE A 160 2.04 9.45 4.43
C ILE A 160 0.52 9.25 4.41
N TRP A 161 -0.24 10.35 4.29
CA TRP A 161 -1.71 10.32 4.28
C TRP A 161 -2.25 9.51 3.10
N ASN A 162 -1.79 9.84 1.89
CA ASN A 162 -2.12 9.13 0.66
C ASN A 162 -0.99 9.28 -0.37
N THR A 163 -0.11 8.28 -0.47
CA THR A 163 1.03 8.30 -1.41
C THR A 163 0.64 8.52 -2.88
N ASN A 164 -0.59 8.14 -3.24
CA ASN A 164 -1.12 8.27 -4.60
C ASN A 164 -1.29 9.73 -5.01
N ALA A 165 -1.25 10.67 -4.08
CA ALA A 165 -1.28 12.12 -4.34
C ALA A 165 -0.12 12.61 -5.23
N TYR A 166 0.98 11.87 -5.30
CA TYR A 166 2.17 12.24 -6.08
C TYR A 166 2.77 11.07 -6.89
N ASN A 167 2.18 9.89 -6.78
CA ASN A 167 2.58 8.71 -7.55
C ASN A 167 1.39 7.75 -7.57
N ALA A 168 0.48 7.90 -8.53
CA ALA A 168 -0.68 7.02 -8.61
C ALA A 168 -0.24 5.55 -8.71
N CYS A 169 -0.98 4.67 -8.05
CA CYS A 169 -0.68 3.23 -7.97
C CYS A 169 0.63 2.89 -7.26
N SER A 170 1.12 3.81 -6.41
CA SER A 170 2.24 3.51 -5.51
C SER A 170 1.89 2.38 -4.55
N SER A 171 2.85 1.46 -4.35
CA SER A 171 2.72 0.32 -3.44
C SER A 171 2.66 0.70 -1.95
N MET A 172 3.03 1.94 -1.59
CA MET A 172 2.96 2.39 -0.21
C MET A 172 1.48 2.53 0.22
N PRO A 173 1.07 2.05 1.40
CA PRO A 173 -0.30 2.22 1.85
C PRO A 173 -0.72 3.69 1.99
N ARG A 174 -1.99 3.96 1.72
CA ARG A 174 -2.64 5.25 1.94
C ARG A 174 -3.07 5.38 3.40
N PHE A 175 -2.11 5.51 4.31
CA PHE A 175 -2.30 5.29 5.75
C PHE A 175 -3.41 6.15 6.39
N GLY A 176 -3.45 7.44 6.07
CA GLY A 176 -4.48 8.35 6.59
C GLY A 176 -5.81 8.14 5.87
N ASP A 177 -5.80 8.09 4.55
CA ASP A 177 -7.01 7.99 3.72
C ASP A 177 -7.70 6.61 3.81
N ALA A 178 -6.98 5.55 4.21
CA ALA A 178 -7.56 4.25 4.54
C ALA A 178 -7.86 4.08 6.04
N GLY A 179 -7.60 5.09 6.87
CA GLY A 179 -7.83 5.02 8.32
C GLY A 179 -6.95 4.00 9.04
N ILE A 180 -5.77 3.66 8.49
CA ILE A 180 -4.81 2.75 9.11
C ILE A 180 -4.11 3.43 10.27
N LEU A 181 -3.65 4.67 10.06
CA LEU A 181 -3.05 5.49 11.09
C LEU A 181 -3.95 6.68 11.41
N THR A 182 -4.09 6.96 12.70
CA THR A 182 -4.73 8.20 13.18
C THR A 182 -3.86 9.42 12.85
N GLU A 183 -4.47 10.59 12.90
CA GLU A 183 -3.75 11.86 12.69
C GLU A 183 -2.58 12.03 13.67
N GLU A 184 -2.76 11.63 14.93
CA GLU A 184 -1.70 11.67 15.95
C GLU A 184 -0.54 10.72 15.61
N GLN A 185 -0.85 9.50 15.19
CA GLN A 185 0.19 8.55 14.74
C GLN A 185 0.96 9.10 13.53
N ILE A 186 0.28 9.74 12.57
CA ILE A 186 0.94 10.39 11.43
C ILE A 186 1.85 11.52 11.90
N ARG A 187 1.43 12.36 12.86
CA ARG A 187 2.30 13.41 13.45
C ARG A 187 3.56 12.82 14.10
N ASN A 188 3.44 11.68 14.77
CA ASN A 188 4.58 10.98 15.36
C ASN A 188 5.54 10.43 14.30
N VAL A 189 5.02 9.83 13.21
CA VAL A 189 5.84 9.39 12.06
C VAL A 189 6.48 10.58 11.34
N MET A 190 5.76 11.69 11.20
CA MET A 190 6.31 12.95 10.69
C MET A 190 7.50 13.43 11.52
N ALA A 191 7.39 13.38 12.86
CA ALA A 191 8.51 13.70 13.76
C ALA A 191 9.67 12.72 13.60
N LEU A 192 9.41 11.43 13.42
CA LEU A 192 10.47 10.47 13.13
C LEU A 192 11.28 10.85 11.87
N LEU A 193 10.62 11.32 10.81
CA LEU A 193 11.31 11.68 9.57
C LEU A 193 11.95 13.08 9.62
N LEU A 194 11.36 14.04 10.33
CA LEU A 194 11.69 15.47 10.21
C LEU A 194 12.23 16.12 11.48
N ASP A 195 12.17 15.48 12.66
CA ASP A 195 12.79 16.04 13.85
C ASP A 195 14.33 15.92 13.74
N PRO A 196 15.11 17.02 13.89
CA PRO A 196 16.57 16.96 13.90
C PRO A 196 17.16 16.08 15.02
N ASN A 197 16.37 15.74 16.04
CA ASN A 197 16.72 14.85 17.13
C ASN A 197 16.33 13.40 16.92
N SER A 198 15.56 13.09 15.89
CA SER A 198 15.24 11.72 15.50
C SER A 198 16.51 10.95 15.12
N PRO A 199 16.61 9.65 15.45
CA PRO A 199 17.71 8.79 15.00
C PRO A 199 17.82 8.72 13.46
N VAL A 200 16.72 8.93 12.73
CA VAL A 200 16.74 9.04 11.25
C VAL A 200 17.66 10.16 10.77
N ASN A 201 17.77 11.23 11.56
CA ASN A 201 18.52 12.44 11.23
C ASN A 201 19.75 12.61 12.13
N LYS A 202 20.24 11.58 12.83
CA LYS A 202 21.51 11.64 13.58
C LYS A 202 22.72 11.25 12.75
#